data_AF-A0A964QRQ9-F1
#
_entry.id   AF-A0A964QRQ9-F1
#
_cell.length_a   1.000
_cell.length_b   1.000
_cell.length_c   1.000
_cell.angle_alpha   90.00
_cell.angle_beta   90.00
_cell.angle_gamma   90.00
#
_symmetry.space_group_name_H-M   'P 1'
#
loop_
_entity.id
_entity.type
_entity.pdbx_description
1 polymer ?
#
loop_
_entity_poly.entity_id
_entity_poly.type
_entity_poly.pdbx_seq_one_letter_code
_entity_poly.pdbx_strand_id
1 'polypeptide(L)' 'GYHALGDGHYVTDIHATVLHLLGLDPLRLEVPGRKRLEIDRGTPIREILA' A
#
# COMPACT_ATOMS: atom_id res chain seq x y z
N GLY A 1 -11.61 0.07 8.70
CA GLY A 1 -10.87 1.23 8.17
C GLY A 1 -11.85 2.25 7.67
N TYR A 2 -11.53 3.54 7.77
CA TYR A 2 -12.32 4.61 7.14
C TYR A 2 -12.14 4.49 5.62
N HIS A 3 -13.21 4.16 4.89
CA HIS A 3 -13.24 4.27 3.44
C HIS A 3 -13.61 5.72 3.09
N ALA A 4 -12.66 6.51 2.60
CA ALA A 4 -12.92 7.87 2.15
C ALA A 4 -13.89 7.80 0.98
N LEU A 5 -15.04 8.47 1.11
CA LEU A 5 -15.99 8.62 0.02
C LEU A 5 -15.39 9.60 -1.01
N GLY A 6 -14.68 9.09 -2.03
CA GLY A 6 -14.13 9.88 -3.15
C GLY A 6 -12.75 9.42 -3.63
N ASP A 7 -12.08 10.26 -4.44
CA ASP A 7 -10.72 10.05 -5.01
C ASP A 7 -9.58 10.19 -3.97
N GLY A 8 -9.85 9.91 -2.69
CA GLY A 8 -8.86 10.05 -1.62
C GLY A 8 -7.89 8.87 -1.60
N HIS A 9 -6.60 9.15 -1.39
CA HIS A 9 -5.62 8.11 -1.09
C HIS A 9 -5.80 7.55 0.31
N TYR A 10 -5.58 6.24 0.44
CA TYR A 10 -5.68 5.49 1.67
C TYR A 10 -4.34 5.33 2.37
N VAL A 11 -4.36 4.98 3.66
CA VAL A 11 -3.15 4.58 4.38
C VAL A 11 -2.45 3.38 3.71
N THR A 12 -3.21 2.51 3.04
CA THR A 12 -2.70 1.41 2.24
C THR A 12 -1.91 1.91 1.03
N ASP A 13 -2.34 3.00 0.39
CA ASP A 13 -1.63 3.64 -0.73
C ASP A 13 -0.34 4.30 -0.27
N ILE A 14 -0.31 4.87 0.94
CA ILE A 14 0.93 5.38 1.56
C ILE A 14 1.92 4.23 1.75
N HIS A 15 1.51 3.09 2.32
CA HIS A 15 2.38 1.92 2.46
C HIS A 15 2.91 1.43 1.10
N ALA A 16 2.03 1.34 0.09
CA ALA A 16 2.41 0.94 -1.26
C ALA A 16 3.44 1.91 -1.87
N THR A 17 3.26 3.22 -1.66
CA THR A 17 4.16 4.27 -2.15
C THR A 17 5.54 4.18 -1.51
N VAL A 18 5.61 3.97 -0.20
CA VAL A 18 6.88 3.81 0.52
C VAL A 18 7.62 2.56 0.03
N LEU A 19 6.94 1.42 -0.09
CA LEU A 19 7.56 0.19 -0.59
C LEU A 19 8.05 0.36 -2.03
N HIS A 20 7.28 1.03 -2.88
CA HIS A 20 7.67 1.35 -4.26
C HIS A 20 8.96 2.18 -4.31
N LEU A 21 9.04 3.26 -3.53
CA LEU A 21 10.23 4.14 -3.47
C LEU A 21 11.48 3.41 -2.93
N LEU A 22 11.28 2.42 -2.04
CA LEU A 22 12.37 1.59 -1.52
C LEU A 22 12.71 0.40 -2.42
N GLY A 23 12.00 0.20 -3.53
CA GLY A 23 12.19 -0.96 -4.42
C GLY A 23 11.86 -2.29 -3.75
N LEU A 24 10.98 -2.30 -2.74
CA LEU A 24 10.63 -3.48 -1.96
C LEU A 24 9.37 -4.15 -2.50
N ASP A 25 9.42 -5.48 -2.62
CA ASP A 25 8.26 -6.29 -2.98
C ASP A 25 7.47 -6.70 -1.72
N PRO A 26 6.23 -6.21 -1.51
CA PRO A 26 5.41 -6.57 -0.35
C PRO A 26 5.15 -8.07 -0.21
N LEU A 27 5.12 -8.84 -1.31
CA LEU A 27 4.89 -10.29 -1.26
C LEU A 27 6.06 -11.04 -0.61
N ARG A 28 7.27 -10.49 -0.71
CA ARG A 28 8.49 -11.09 -0.13
C ARG A 28 8.65 -10.73 1.34
N LEU A 29 7.83 -9.82 1.85
CA LEU A 29 7.82 -9.35 3.24
C LEU A 29 6.70 -10.00 4.07
N GLU A 30 5.98 -10.99 3.52
CA GLU A 30 4.94 -11.68 4.26
C GLU A 30 5.50 -12.47 5.44
N VAL A 31 4.87 -12.32 6.60
CA VAL A 31 5.25 -13.03 7.82
C VAL A 31 4.37 -14.29 7.94
N PRO A 32 4.94 -15.49 8.13
CA PRO A 32 4.18 -16.72 8.31
C PRO A 32 3.13 -16.58 9.42
N GLY A 33 1.90 -17.04 9.14
CA GLY A 33 0.76 -16.92 10.06
C GLY A 33 0.15 -15.52 10.15
N ARG A 34 0.67 -14.52 9.42
CA ARG A 34 0.13 -13.16 9.33
C ARG A 34 -0.09 -12.75 7.89
N LYS A 35 -1.15 -13.30 7.27
CA LYS A 35 -1.53 -12.96 5.91
C LYS A 35 -2.14 -11.57 5.86
N ARG A 36 -1.57 -10.68 5.05
CA ARG A 36 -2.19 -9.41 4.69
C ARG A 36 -3.33 -9.66 3.71
N LEU A 37 -4.46 -8.97 3.87
CA LEU A 37 -5.54 -9.06 2.90
C LEU A 37 -5.13 -8.33 1.60
N GLU A 38 -5.63 -8.80 0.46
CA GLU A 38 -5.33 -8.15 -0.84
C GLU A 38 -5.73 -6.67 -0.83
N ILE A 39 -6.87 -6.35 -0.20
CA ILE A 39 -7.36 -4.96 -0.06
C ILE A 39 -6.42 -4.05 0.72
N ASP A 40 -5.56 -4.62 1.58
CA ASP A 40 -4.61 -3.86 2.41
C ASP A 40 -3.28 -3.59 1.71
N ARG A 41 -3.14 -3.97 0.44
CA ARG A 41 -1.92 -3.74 -0.35
C ARG A 41 -1.87 -2.36 -1.01
N GLY A 42 -3.02 -1.71 -1.21
CA GLY A 42 -3.10 -0.38 -1.82
C GLY A 42 -2.41 -0.29 -3.18
N THR A 43 -2.23 0.94 -3.65
CA THR A 43 -1.51 1.26 -4.88
C THR A 43 -0.60 2.47 -4.66
N PRO A 44 0.59 2.54 -5.28
CA PRO A 44 1.43 3.72 -5.16
C PRO A 44 0.71 4.99 -5.63
N ILE A 45 0.81 6.06 -4.85
CA ILE A 45 0.30 7.41 -5.15
C ILE A 45 1.21 8.01 -6.21
N ARG A 46 0.77 8.00 -7.47
CA ARG A 46 1.62 8.39 -8.61
C ARG A 46 1.80 9.90 -8.72
N GLU A 47 0.86 10.64 -8.19
CA GLU A 47 0.76 12.10 -8.22
C GLU A 47 1.90 12.79 -7.46
N ILE A 48 2.53 12.08 -6.51
CA ILE A 48 3.59 12.61 -5.65
C ILE A 48 4.97 11.98 -5.94
N LEU A 49 5.08 11.10 -6.94
CA LEU A 49 6.36 10.53 -7.35
C LEU A 49 7.12 11.57 -8.20
N ALA A 50 8.44 11.69 -7.96
CA ALA A 50 9.34 12.63 -8.63
C ALA A 50 9.86 12.10 -9.98
#